data_AF-A0A6G2V0R4-F1
#
_entry.id   AF-A0A6G2V0R4-F1
#
_cell.length_a   1.000
_cell.length_b   1.000
_cell.length_c   1.000
_cell.angle_alpha   90.00
_cell.angle_beta   90.00
_cell.angle_gamma   90.00
#
_symmetry.space_group_name_H-M   'P 1'
#
loop_
_entity.id
_entity.type
_entity.pdbx_description
1 polymer ?
#
loop_
_entity_poly.entity_id
_entity_poly.type
_entity_poly.pdbx_seq_one_letter_code
_entity_poly.pdbx_strand_id
1 'polypeptide(L)'
;ARNPAAEAALDPGALRRVPAAYWLHSARTDFTSWPTRGDRTQDTRLLRRALAVWARPGTGVRTSATPGTPTGPPMGAPQLLYAGEVGDSAVVLFHDGLRVVRYAEPRNADPALGAALDFARVDGADEGSSGALVVARTGDGVRYLTAPWVREARVRDLLAPDRAPRPLDRSPDGVTGPLTDPAAGSGCRSWEAVELTGGSSARLVTDLGELAPARLTYGTPGSPHDVTGRAGRESWARTACLLREVRSHGVRSVNSWAYARQPLPEAGGTARW
;
A
#
# COMPACT_ATOMS: atom_id res chain seq x y z
N ALA A 1 -16.41 30.05 16.67
CA ALA A 1 -16.53 29.00 17.70
C ALA A 1 -15.43 27.96 17.49
N ARG A 2 -14.72 27.54 18.54
CA ARG A 2 -13.76 26.43 18.45
C ARG A 2 -14.57 25.14 18.35
N ASN A 3 -14.43 24.41 17.24
CA ASN A 3 -15.15 23.16 17.00
C ASN A 3 -14.47 22.04 17.80
N PRO A 4 -15.11 21.43 18.81
CA PRO A 4 -14.50 20.39 19.64
C PRO A 4 -14.01 19.18 18.84
N ALA A 5 -14.71 18.84 17.75
CA ALA A 5 -14.28 17.76 16.86
C ALA A 5 -12.97 18.10 16.14
N ALA A 6 -12.78 19.37 15.76
CA ALA A 6 -11.54 19.83 15.15
C ALA A 6 -10.38 19.88 16.15
N GLU A 7 -10.64 20.19 17.42
CA GLU A 7 -9.62 20.13 18.48
C GLU A 7 -9.21 18.68 18.78
N ALA A 8 -10.19 17.78 18.93
CA ALA A 8 -9.94 16.35 19.13
C ALA A 8 -9.18 15.72 17.94
N ALA A 9 -9.45 16.17 16.72
CA ALA A 9 -8.74 15.71 15.53
C ALA A 9 -7.25 16.08 15.52
N LEU A 10 -6.83 17.06 16.34
CA LEU A 10 -5.43 17.51 16.48
C LEU A 10 -4.78 17.08 17.79
N ASP A 11 -5.53 16.41 18.67
CA ASP A 11 -5.01 15.91 19.93
C ASP A 11 -4.39 14.51 19.75
N PRO A 12 -3.06 14.34 19.91
CA PRO A 12 -2.45 13.02 19.88
C PRO A 12 -2.96 12.06 20.97
N GLY A 13 -3.54 12.58 22.06
CA GLY A 13 -4.19 11.79 23.11
C GLY A 13 -5.54 11.20 22.70
N ALA A 14 -6.21 11.81 21.72
CA ALA A 14 -7.51 11.36 21.22
C ALA A 14 -7.41 10.30 20.10
N LEU A 15 -6.19 10.04 19.60
CA LEU A 15 -5.96 9.05 18.53
C LEU A 15 -6.56 7.69 18.86
N ARG A 16 -7.34 7.13 17.93
CA ARG A 16 -7.86 5.77 18.08
C ARG A 16 -6.72 4.77 17.93
N ARG A 17 -6.46 4.01 18.99
CA ARG A 17 -5.46 2.94 19.02
C ARG A 17 -6.14 1.60 19.05
N VAL A 18 -5.77 0.73 18.11
CA VAL A 18 -6.38 -0.60 17.98
C VAL A 18 -5.45 -1.62 18.64
N PRO A 19 -5.95 -2.45 19.59
CA PRO A 19 -5.15 -3.47 20.26
C PRO A 19 -4.58 -4.52 19.31
N ALA A 20 -3.40 -5.07 19.65
CA ALA A 20 -2.65 -6.02 18.81
C ALA A 20 -3.46 -7.24 18.34
N ALA A 21 -4.33 -7.77 19.20
CA ALA A 21 -5.12 -8.96 18.92
C ALA A 21 -6.53 -8.68 18.34
N TYR A 22 -6.92 -7.41 18.14
CA TYR A 22 -8.29 -7.06 17.75
C TYR A 22 -8.72 -7.69 16.42
N TRP A 23 -7.82 -7.75 15.45
CA TRP A 23 -8.08 -8.31 14.12
C TRP A 23 -8.48 -9.80 14.14
N LEU A 24 -8.10 -10.56 15.18
CA LEU A 24 -8.45 -11.99 15.32
C LEU A 24 -9.96 -12.20 15.55
N HIS A 25 -10.65 -11.18 16.04
CA HIS A 25 -12.06 -11.24 16.42
C HIS A 25 -12.92 -10.23 15.66
N SER A 26 -12.32 -9.47 14.74
CA SER A 26 -13.05 -8.49 13.96
C SER A 26 -13.89 -9.17 12.88
N ALA A 27 -15.14 -8.73 12.72
CA ALA A 27 -15.96 -9.13 11.58
C ALA A 27 -15.48 -8.51 10.26
N ARG A 28 -14.63 -7.46 10.33
CA ARG A 28 -14.07 -6.77 9.17
C ARG A 28 -12.56 -7.02 9.07
N THR A 29 -12.12 -7.42 7.89
CA THR A 29 -10.71 -7.65 7.59
C THR A 29 -10.20 -6.52 6.70
N ASP A 30 -10.05 -5.32 7.26
CA ASP A 30 -9.60 -4.12 6.55
C ASP A 30 -8.81 -3.18 7.47
N PHE A 31 -8.49 -1.97 7.02
CA PHE A 31 -7.72 -1.00 7.83
C PHE A 31 -8.34 -0.66 9.19
N THR A 32 -9.66 -0.82 9.37
CA THR A 32 -10.33 -0.57 10.67
C THR A 32 -9.93 -1.57 11.74
N SER A 33 -9.48 -2.77 11.36
CA SER A 33 -9.02 -3.81 12.29
C SER A 33 -7.50 -3.87 12.43
N TRP A 34 -6.75 -3.05 11.71
CA TRP A 34 -5.29 -3.00 11.84
C TRP A 34 -4.86 -2.49 13.22
N PRO A 35 -4.00 -3.22 13.95
CA PRO A 35 -3.47 -2.77 15.23
C PRO A 35 -2.50 -1.61 15.04
N THR A 36 -2.41 -0.76 16.06
CA THR A 36 -1.38 0.28 16.14
C THR A 36 -0.01 -0.37 16.33
N ARG A 37 0.94 -0.11 15.42
CA ARG A 37 2.30 -0.73 15.43
C ARG A 37 3.42 0.31 15.32
N GLY A 38 4.65 -0.10 15.64
CA GLY A 38 5.84 0.74 15.55
C GLY A 38 6.32 1.31 16.90
N ASP A 39 7.61 1.64 16.93
CA ASP A 39 8.37 2.04 18.10
C ASP A 39 8.14 3.50 18.54
N ARG A 40 7.51 4.32 17.69
CA ARG A 40 7.20 5.74 17.96
C ARG A 40 5.72 6.01 18.19
N THR A 41 4.95 4.97 18.45
CA THR A 41 3.51 5.09 18.75
C THR A 41 3.21 5.91 20.00
N GLN A 42 4.16 6.08 20.92
CA GLN A 42 4.00 6.93 22.11
C GLN A 42 4.70 8.30 21.99
N ASP A 43 5.33 8.60 20.85
CA ASP A 43 6.00 9.89 20.64
C ASP A 43 4.97 10.99 20.39
N THR A 44 4.48 11.60 21.47
CA THR A 44 3.48 12.66 21.41
C THR A 44 3.95 13.87 20.60
N ARG A 45 5.26 14.15 20.53
CA ARG A 45 5.79 15.29 19.77
C ARG A 45 5.69 15.01 18.27
N LEU A 46 6.10 13.82 17.83
CA LEU A 46 5.95 13.37 16.45
C LEU A 46 4.47 13.35 16.03
N LEU A 47 3.61 12.73 16.84
CA LEU A 47 2.19 12.59 16.53
C LEU A 47 1.48 13.95 16.46
N ARG A 48 1.79 14.89 17.37
CA ARG A 48 1.25 16.26 17.31
C ARG A 48 1.69 16.98 16.05
N ARG A 49 2.96 16.87 15.65
CA ARG A 49 3.46 17.47 14.39
C ARG A 49 2.75 16.87 13.19
N ALA A 50 2.65 15.56 13.10
CA ALA A 50 1.99 14.87 12.00
C ALA A 50 0.52 15.30 11.84
N LEU A 51 -0.22 15.41 12.95
CA LEU A 51 -1.61 15.92 12.95
C LEU A 51 -1.69 17.40 12.54
N ALA A 52 -0.79 18.24 13.05
CA ALA A 52 -0.74 19.65 12.70
C ALA A 52 -0.44 19.87 11.20
N VAL A 53 0.51 19.10 10.65
CA VAL A 53 0.87 19.14 9.23
C VAL A 53 -0.28 18.63 8.37
N TRP A 54 -0.98 17.56 8.77
CA TRP A 54 -2.17 17.13 8.05
C TRP A 54 -3.25 18.22 8.06
N ALA A 55 -3.50 18.86 9.20
CA ALA A 55 -4.51 19.90 9.30
C ALA A 55 -4.22 21.11 8.42
N ARG A 56 -2.95 21.53 8.38
CA ARG A 56 -2.46 22.72 7.66
C ARG A 56 -1.02 22.48 7.20
N PRO A 57 -0.80 21.91 6.01
CA PRO A 57 0.53 21.69 5.49
C PRO A 57 1.27 23.02 5.31
N GLY A 58 2.49 23.11 5.84
CA GLY A 58 3.37 24.25 5.63
C GLY A 58 3.94 24.27 4.19
N THR A 59 4.50 25.41 3.77
CA THR A 59 5.05 25.59 2.41
C THR A 59 6.20 24.63 2.07
N GLY A 60 6.94 24.15 3.07
CA GLY A 60 8.01 23.17 2.90
C GLY A 60 7.56 21.70 2.89
N VAL A 61 6.26 21.43 3.05
CA VAL A 61 5.71 20.06 3.08
C VAL A 61 5.34 19.63 1.67
N ARG A 62 5.96 18.55 1.19
CA ARG A 62 5.59 17.92 -0.08
C ARG A 62 4.28 17.16 0.10
N THR A 63 3.22 17.63 -0.56
CA THR A 63 1.91 16.97 -0.49
C THR A 63 1.64 16.19 -1.77
N SER A 64 1.18 14.95 -1.64
CA SER A 64 0.69 14.14 -2.76
C SER A 64 -0.64 13.48 -2.41
N ALA A 65 -1.46 13.20 -3.43
CA ALA A 65 -2.75 12.55 -3.23
C ALA A 65 -3.09 11.66 -4.40
N THR A 66 -3.56 10.45 -4.10
CA THR A 66 -4.21 9.59 -5.09
C THR A 66 -5.35 10.37 -5.75
N PRO A 67 -5.52 10.32 -7.09
CA PRO A 67 -6.58 11.05 -7.79
C PRO A 67 -7.97 10.88 -7.16
N GLY A 68 -8.68 12.00 -6.97
CA GLY A 68 -10.01 12.01 -6.34
C GLY A 68 -10.00 11.85 -4.81
N THR A 69 -8.84 11.88 -4.15
CA THR A 69 -8.74 11.86 -2.69
C THR A 69 -8.83 13.27 -2.11
N PRO A 70 -9.76 13.54 -1.17
CA PRO A 70 -9.76 14.80 -0.45
C PRO A 70 -8.46 15.00 0.33
N THR A 71 -7.91 16.21 0.34
CA THR A 71 -6.67 16.59 1.06
C THR A 71 -6.93 17.50 2.27
N GLY A 72 -8.20 17.70 2.63
CA GLY A 72 -8.59 18.50 3.79
C GLY A 72 -8.17 17.90 5.15
N PRO A 73 -8.37 18.65 6.24
CA PRO A 73 -7.98 18.21 7.59
C PRO A 73 -8.71 16.92 8.01
N PRO A 74 -8.24 16.24 9.07
CA PRO A 74 -8.97 15.12 9.65
C PRO A 74 -10.36 15.57 10.13
N MET A 75 -11.38 14.76 9.84
CA MET A 75 -12.78 15.06 10.18
C MET A 75 -13.14 14.74 11.64
N GLY A 76 -12.23 14.07 12.35
CA GLY A 76 -12.33 13.65 13.74
C GLY A 76 -11.03 12.98 14.15
N ALA A 77 -10.96 12.41 15.36
CA ALA A 77 -9.77 11.72 15.82
C ALA A 77 -9.44 10.49 14.93
N PRO A 78 -8.32 10.50 14.20
CA PRO A 78 -8.00 9.41 13.30
C PRO A 78 -7.48 8.19 14.07
N GLN A 79 -7.55 7.02 13.45
CA GLN A 79 -6.86 5.81 13.90
C GLN A 79 -5.37 5.93 13.60
N LEU A 80 -4.53 5.58 14.59
CA LEU A 80 -3.10 5.41 14.39
C LEU A 80 -2.81 3.98 13.92
N LEU A 81 -2.40 3.81 12.66
CA LEU A 81 -1.99 2.52 12.10
C LEU A 81 -0.55 2.20 12.44
N TYR A 82 0.34 3.20 12.29
CA TYR A 82 1.77 3.02 12.51
C TYR A 82 2.44 4.32 12.90
N ALA A 83 3.44 4.24 13.79
CA ALA A 83 4.42 5.30 13.97
C ALA A 83 5.78 4.69 14.30
N GLY A 84 6.78 4.93 13.48
CA GLY A 84 8.11 4.39 13.69
C GLY A 84 9.16 4.86 12.71
N GLU A 85 10.40 4.43 12.95
CA GLU A 85 11.54 4.74 12.08
C GLU A 85 11.58 3.78 10.88
N VAL A 86 11.69 4.34 9.67
CA VAL A 86 11.80 3.60 8.41
C VAL A 86 12.94 4.19 7.59
N GLY A 87 14.10 3.52 7.59
CA GLY A 87 15.32 4.04 6.99
C GLY A 87 15.78 5.32 7.71
N ASP A 88 15.85 6.43 6.97
CA ASP A 88 16.25 7.74 7.49
C ASP A 88 15.07 8.67 7.80
N SER A 89 13.85 8.14 7.86
CA SER A 89 12.63 8.91 8.12
C SER A 89 11.84 8.37 9.31
N ALA A 90 11.30 9.28 10.11
CA ALA A 90 10.21 8.97 11.02
C ALA A 90 8.89 9.01 10.25
N VAL A 91 8.11 7.92 10.26
CA VAL A 91 6.88 7.76 9.48
C VAL A 91 5.69 7.57 10.42
N VAL A 92 4.57 8.22 10.11
CA VAL A 92 3.27 8.03 10.78
C VAL A 92 2.21 7.73 9.73
N LEU A 93 1.42 6.69 9.96
CA LEU A 93 0.25 6.34 9.16
C LEU A 93 -1.03 6.51 9.98
N PHE A 94 -1.94 7.32 9.47
CA PHE A 94 -3.28 7.51 10.00
C PHE A 94 -4.35 6.92 9.08
N HIS A 95 -5.50 6.60 9.66
CA HIS A 95 -6.71 6.24 8.92
C HIS A 95 -7.93 6.93 9.54
N ASP A 96 -8.68 7.68 8.74
CA ASP A 96 -9.87 8.42 9.20
C ASP A 96 -11.21 7.73 8.85
N GLY A 97 -11.16 6.53 8.27
CA GLY A 97 -12.34 5.79 7.79
C GLY A 97 -12.60 5.92 6.30
N LEU A 98 -12.03 6.93 5.63
CA LEU A 98 -12.16 7.14 4.18
C LEU A 98 -10.81 7.05 3.47
N ARG A 99 -9.74 7.52 4.11
CA ARG A 99 -8.39 7.62 3.54
C ARG A 99 -7.33 7.23 4.55
N VAL A 100 -6.21 6.76 4.02
CA VAL A 100 -4.95 6.66 4.73
C VAL A 100 -4.14 7.92 4.46
N VAL A 101 -3.49 8.43 5.50
CA VAL A 101 -2.58 9.56 5.41
C VAL A 101 -1.22 9.16 5.94
N ARG A 102 -0.18 9.36 5.13
CA ARG A 102 1.22 9.13 5.51
C ARG A 102 1.89 10.47 5.75
N TYR A 103 2.39 10.65 6.95
CA TYR A 103 3.35 11.70 7.27
C TYR A 103 4.74 11.08 7.36
N ALA A 104 5.74 11.72 6.77
CA ALA A 104 7.13 11.31 6.93
C ALA A 104 8.04 12.53 7.06
N GLU A 105 8.89 12.55 8.07
CA GLU A 105 9.92 13.59 8.26
C GLU A 105 11.31 12.96 8.32
N PRO A 106 12.36 13.65 7.85
CA PRO A 106 13.73 13.16 8.03
C PRO A 106 14.05 13.05 9.54
N ARG A 107 14.69 11.96 9.96
CA ARG A 107 15.01 11.72 11.38
C ARG A 107 15.96 12.78 11.98
N ASN A 108 16.90 13.26 11.17
CA ASN A 108 18.01 14.10 11.61
C ASN A 108 18.07 15.46 10.89
N ALA A 109 16.96 15.91 10.31
CA ALA A 109 16.88 17.22 9.66
C ALA A 109 15.69 18.01 10.17
N ASP A 110 15.66 19.31 9.86
CA ASP A 110 14.49 20.14 10.16
C ASP A 110 13.25 19.57 9.47
N PRO A 111 12.19 19.17 10.21
CA PRO A 111 10.95 18.70 9.62
C PRO A 111 10.30 19.71 8.66
N ALA A 112 10.54 21.01 8.84
CA ALA A 112 10.06 22.05 7.94
C ALA A 112 10.72 22.00 6.55
N LEU A 113 11.83 21.28 6.40
CA LEU A 113 12.65 21.21 5.20
C LEU A 113 12.72 19.78 4.62
N GLY A 114 11.56 19.17 4.38
CA GLY A 114 11.51 17.89 3.66
C GLY A 114 10.43 16.91 4.07
N ALA A 115 9.54 17.28 5.01
CA ALA A 115 8.41 16.44 5.36
C ALA A 115 7.52 16.16 4.13
N ALA A 116 6.97 14.95 4.07
CA ALA A 116 6.02 14.51 3.07
C ALA A 116 4.68 14.20 3.73
N LEU A 117 3.60 14.56 3.05
CA LEU A 117 2.23 14.27 3.43
C LEU A 117 1.51 13.66 2.23
N ASP A 118 1.23 12.37 2.31
CA ASP A 118 0.62 11.63 1.22
C ASP A 118 -0.79 11.18 1.61
N PHE A 119 -1.74 11.27 0.68
CA PHE A 119 -3.13 10.88 0.88
C PHE A 119 -3.53 9.77 -0.08
N ALA A 120 -4.15 8.71 0.43
CA ALA A 120 -4.74 7.67 -0.41
C ALA A 120 -6.14 7.32 0.05
N ARG A 121 -7.09 7.40 -0.88
CA ARG A 121 -8.47 7.00 -0.67
C ARG A 121 -8.56 5.47 -0.57
N VAL A 122 -9.07 4.96 0.56
CA VAL A 122 -9.20 3.52 0.88
C VAL A 122 -10.61 3.13 1.29
N ASP A 123 -11.61 3.96 1.01
CA ASP A 123 -13.02 3.63 1.25
C ASP A 123 -13.43 2.33 0.55
N GLY A 124 -14.26 1.53 1.22
CA GLY A 124 -14.69 0.23 0.70
C GLY A 124 -13.57 -0.82 0.63
N ALA A 125 -12.41 -0.57 1.25
CA ALA A 125 -11.35 -1.56 1.29
C ALA A 125 -11.81 -2.81 2.06
N ASP A 126 -11.48 -3.96 1.50
CA ASP A 126 -11.69 -5.29 2.07
C ASP A 126 -10.33 -5.97 2.34
N GLU A 127 -10.37 -7.27 2.64
CA GLU A 127 -9.15 -8.06 2.88
C GLU A 127 -8.20 -8.05 1.67
N GLY A 128 -8.75 -8.01 0.46
CA GLY A 128 -8.01 -8.03 -0.78
C GLY A 128 -7.25 -6.74 -1.07
N SER A 129 -7.82 -5.59 -0.69
CA SER A 129 -7.21 -4.27 -0.89
C SER A 129 -6.53 -3.70 0.35
N SER A 130 -6.65 -4.34 1.52
CA SER A 130 -6.07 -3.90 2.79
C SER A 130 -4.86 -4.74 3.22
N GLY A 131 -4.13 -5.32 2.27
CA GLY A 131 -3.01 -6.23 2.55
C GLY A 131 -1.70 -5.52 2.92
N ALA A 132 -1.49 -4.29 2.41
CA ALA A 132 -0.26 -3.52 2.63
C ALA A 132 -0.47 -2.02 2.39
N LEU A 133 0.42 -1.20 2.93
CA LEU A 133 0.56 0.23 2.66
C LEU A 133 2.02 0.59 2.47
N VAL A 134 2.34 1.47 1.53
CA VAL A 134 3.69 2.02 1.37
C VAL A 134 4.01 2.91 2.57
N VAL A 135 5.11 2.63 3.25
CA VAL A 135 5.64 3.45 4.36
C VAL A 135 6.82 4.32 3.95
N ALA A 136 7.61 3.88 2.97
CA ALA A 136 8.73 4.65 2.45
C ALA A 136 8.95 4.36 0.96
N ARG A 137 9.34 5.40 0.23
CA ARG A 137 9.84 5.34 -1.14
C ARG A 137 11.12 6.17 -1.18
N THR A 138 12.24 5.48 -1.27
CA THR A 138 13.59 6.05 -1.18
C THR A 138 14.47 5.46 -2.27
N GLY A 139 15.70 5.96 -2.44
CA GLY A 139 16.61 5.47 -3.49
C GLY A 139 16.99 4.00 -3.35
N ASP A 140 16.86 3.43 -2.15
CA ASP A 140 17.08 2.01 -1.86
C ASP A 140 15.85 1.13 -2.14
N GLY A 141 14.68 1.72 -2.45
CA GLY A 141 13.46 1.01 -2.82
C GLY A 141 12.20 1.45 -2.07
N VAL A 142 11.18 0.59 -2.18
CA VAL A 142 9.84 0.76 -1.60
C VAL A 142 9.69 -0.19 -0.43
N ARG A 143 9.21 0.32 0.71
CA ARG A 143 8.89 -0.50 1.89
C ARG A 143 7.42 -0.45 2.18
N TYR A 144 6.88 -1.59 2.62
CA TYR A 144 5.47 -1.73 2.95
C TYR A 144 5.28 -2.05 4.41
N LEU A 145 4.24 -1.49 5.02
CA LEU A 145 3.62 -2.05 6.22
C LEU A 145 2.59 -3.08 5.78
N THR A 146 2.78 -4.35 6.15
CA THR A 146 1.83 -5.42 5.84
C THR A 146 0.71 -5.48 6.86
N ALA A 147 -0.47 -5.95 6.45
CA ALA A 147 -1.61 -6.20 7.33
C ALA A 147 -1.27 -7.22 8.44
N PRO A 148 -2.00 -7.21 9.58
CA PRO A 148 -1.67 -8.09 10.71
C PRO A 148 -1.91 -9.58 10.43
N TRP A 149 -2.78 -9.92 9.48
CA TRP A 149 -3.03 -11.31 9.05
C TRP A 149 -2.00 -11.84 8.05
N VAL A 150 -1.11 -11.00 7.53
CA VAL A 150 -0.03 -11.42 6.63
C VAL A 150 1.03 -12.16 7.43
N ARG A 151 1.25 -13.43 7.09
CA ARG A 151 2.28 -14.29 7.69
C ARG A 151 3.60 -14.20 6.94
N GLU A 152 3.55 -14.14 5.62
CA GLU A 152 4.74 -14.08 4.76
C GLU A 152 4.59 -12.98 3.71
N ALA A 153 5.72 -12.33 3.38
CA ALA A 153 5.85 -11.52 2.18
C ALA A 153 7.00 -12.08 1.34
N ARG A 154 6.78 -12.15 0.02
CA ARG A 154 7.76 -12.62 -0.94
C ARG A 154 7.77 -11.71 -2.15
N VAL A 155 8.89 -11.65 -2.85
CA VAL A 155 9.02 -10.92 -4.10
C VAL A 155 8.90 -11.88 -5.26
N ARG A 156 8.03 -11.54 -6.22
CA ARG A 156 7.85 -12.26 -7.47
C ARG A 156 8.13 -11.32 -8.63
N ASP A 157 9.05 -11.71 -9.51
CA ASP A 157 9.21 -11.07 -10.81
C ASP A 157 8.11 -11.57 -11.76
N LEU A 158 7.22 -10.66 -12.18
CA LEU A 158 6.09 -11.01 -13.05
C LEU A 158 6.58 -11.53 -14.41
N LEU A 159 7.75 -11.09 -14.89
CA LEU A 159 8.32 -11.50 -16.18
C LEU A 159 8.97 -12.89 -16.13
N ALA A 160 9.10 -13.49 -14.94
CA ALA A 160 9.68 -14.81 -14.74
C ALA A 160 8.64 -15.76 -14.10
N PRO A 161 7.61 -16.21 -14.85
CA PRO A 161 6.44 -16.91 -14.29
C PRO A 161 6.75 -18.26 -13.64
N ASP A 162 7.84 -18.90 -14.07
CA ASP A 162 8.32 -20.19 -13.53
C ASP A 162 9.32 -20.03 -12.38
N ARG A 163 9.82 -18.81 -12.14
CA ARG A 163 10.74 -18.55 -11.04
C ARG A 163 9.97 -18.53 -9.73
N ALA A 164 10.52 -19.23 -8.72
CA ALA A 164 9.99 -19.22 -7.37
C ALA A 164 10.13 -17.81 -6.75
N PRO A 165 9.17 -17.39 -5.90
CA PRO A 165 9.24 -16.09 -5.26
C PRO A 165 10.28 -16.12 -4.12
N ARG A 166 11.07 -15.06 -4.02
CA ARG A 166 12.14 -14.92 -3.01
C ARG A 166 11.59 -14.31 -1.71
N PRO A 167 12.04 -14.72 -0.52
CA PRO A 167 11.61 -14.08 0.72
C PRO A 167 11.83 -12.56 0.71
N LEU A 168 10.89 -11.82 1.28
CA LEU A 168 11.03 -10.40 1.59
C LEU A 168 11.01 -10.26 3.11
N ASP A 169 12.14 -9.84 3.67
CA ASP A 169 12.28 -9.68 5.12
C ASP A 169 11.22 -8.73 5.68
N ARG A 170 10.78 -8.99 6.91
CA ARG A 170 9.78 -8.19 7.62
C ARG A 170 10.22 -7.98 9.06
N SER A 171 10.12 -6.73 9.52
CA SER A 171 10.29 -6.41 10.93
C SER A 171 9.16 -7.02 11.77
N PRO A 172 9.32 -7.11 13.11
CA PRO A 172 8.24 -7.52 14.01
C PRO A 172 6.97 -6.66 13.89
N ASP A 173 7.12 -5.37 13.55
CA ASP A 173 5.98 -4.47 13.29
C ASP A 173 5.32 -4.71 11.92
N GLY A 174 5.90 -5.57 11.08
CA GLY A 174 5.39 -5.91 9.75
C GLY A 174 5.84 -4.96 8.64
N VAL A 175 6.90 -4.16 8.86
CA VAL A 175 7.53 -3.36 7.81
C VAL A 175 8.47 -4.23 6.99
N THR A 176 8.33 -4.24 5.67
CA THR A 176 9.18 -5.03 4.79
C THR A 176 10.58 -4.41 4.65
N GLY A 177 11.55 -5.24 4.27
CA GLY A 177 12.77 -4.79 3.62
C GLY A 177 12.47 -4.01 2.32
N PRO A 178 13.46 -3.31 1.78
CA PRO A 178 13.28 -2.57 0.54
C PRO A 178 13.03 -3.51 -0.64
N LEU A 179 12.03 -3.15 -1.45
CA LEU A 179 11.74 -3.72 -2.75
C LEU A 179 12.23 -2.75 -3.83
N THR A 180 12.86 -3.25 -4.89
CA THR A 180 13.21 -2.41 -6.04
C THR A 180 11.94 -1.73 -6.56
N ASP A 181 11.95 -0.41 -6.76
CA ASP A 181 10.81 0.26 -7.41
C ASP A 181 10.75 -0.20 -8.88
N PRO A 182 9.76 -1.04 -9.27
CA PRO A 182 9.72 -1.63 -10.60
C PRO A 182 9.51 -0.55 -11.69
N ALA A 183 9.05 0.64 -11.31
CA ALA A 183 8.74 1.71 -12.24
C ALA A 183 9.81 2.80 -12.34
N ALA A 184 10.88 2.72 -11.54
CA ALA A 184 12.04 3.62 -11.65
C ALA A 184 12.95 3.31 -12.85
N GLY A 185 12.80 2.13 -13.47
CA GLY A 185 13.59 1.72 -14.66
C GLY A 185 13.02 2.19 -15.99
N SER A 186 13.89 2.48 -16.97
CA SER A 186 13.51 2.85 -18.34
C SER A 186 13.11 1.68 -19.24
N GLY A 187 13.28 0.43 -18.79
CA GLY A 187 12.94 -0.78 -19.54
C GLY A 187 12.15 -1.79 -18.71
N CYS A 188 11.43 -2.69 -19.38
CA CYS A 188 10.67 -3.77 -18.75
C CYS A 188 11.41 -5.10 -18.85
N ARG A 189 12.53 -5.22 -18.13
CA ARG A 189 13.31 -6.47 -18.03
C ARG A 189 12.93 -7.31 -16.81
N SER A 190 12.28 -6.67 -15.84
CA SER A 190 11.73 -7.29 -14.64
C SER A 190 10.60 -6.40 -14.13
N TRP A 191 9.64 -7.00 -13.43
CA TRP A 191 8.61 -6.26 -12.70
C TRP A 191 8.39 -6.97 -11.36
N GLU A 192 8.96 -6.43 -10.30
CA GLU A 192 8.84 -7.01 -8.96
C GLU A 192 7.47 -6.64 -8.35
N ALA A 193 6.68 -7.67 -8.04
CA ALA A 193 5.45 -7.58 -7.24
C ALA A 193 5.64 -8.28 -5.89
N VAL A 194 4.85 -7.91 -4.90
CA VAL A 194 4.86 -8.53 -3.57
C VAL A 194 3.74 -9.55 -3.47
N GLU A 195 4.10 -10.79 -3.19
CA GLU A 195 3.19 -11.86 -2.82
C GLU A 195 3.00 -11.84 -1.30
N LEU A 196 1.78 -11.55 -0.86
CA LEU A 196 1.37 -11.49 0.54
C LEU A 196 0.55 -12.73 0.88
N THR A 197 1.03 -13.54 1.82
CA THR A 197 0.36 -14.79 2.22
C THR A 197 -0.16 -14.66 3.64
N GLY A 198 -1.44 -14.97 3.84
CA GLY A 198 -2.13 -14.91 5.13
C GLY A 198 -3.41 -15.73 5.13
N GLY A 199 -3.74 -16.38 6.26
CA GLY A 199 -4.90 -17.29 6.30
C GLY A 199 -4.75 -18.43 5.30
N SER A 200 -5.73 -18.55 4.41
CA SER A 200 -5.79 -19.46 3.24
C SER A 200 -5.53 -18.73 1.91
N SER A 201 -5.11 -17.47 1.93
CA SER A 201 -4.98 -16.60 0.77
C SER A 201 -3.52 -16.24 0.48
N ALA A 202 -3.20 -16.15 -0.81
CA ALA A 202 -1.96 -15.59 -1.33
C ALA A 202 -2.31 -14.54 -2.38
N ARG A 203 -1.98 -13.29 -2.12
CA ARG A 203 -2.38 -12.15 -2.95
C ARG A 203 -1.15 -11.48 -3.53
N LEU A 204 -1.21 -11.14 -4.81
CA LEU A 204 -0.14 -10.43 -5.47
C LEU A 204 -0.50 -8.94 -5.52
N VAL A 205 0.38 -8.09 -5.01
CA VAL A 205 0.21 -6.63 -5.04
C VAL A 205 1.41 -5.99 -5.73
N THR A 206 1.18 -4.89 -6.43
CA THR A 206 2.23 -4.13 -7.11
C THR A 206 2.15 -2.67 -6.76
N ASP A 207 3.30 -2.04 -6.78
CA ASP A 207 3.40 -0.61 -6.68
C ASP A 207 3.07 0.07 -8.01
N LEU A 208 2.09 0.96 -7.99
CA LEU A 208 1.74 1.83 -9.12
C LEU A 208 2.00 3.31 -8.81
N GLY A 209 2.75 3.62 -7.76
CA GLY A 209 3.10 4.99 -7.35
C GLY A 209 2.13 5.61 -6.35
N GLU A 210 1.21 4.83 -5.78
CA GLU A 210 0.23 5.25 -4.77
C GLU A 210 0.59 4.69 -3.39
N LEU A 211 -0.02 5.20 -2.30
CA LEU A 211 0.23 4.63 -0.96
C LEU A 211 -0.33 3.21 -0.80
N ALA A 212 -1.51 2.96 -1.36
CA ALA A 212 -2.08 1.62 -1.38
C ALA A 212 -1.61 0.91 -2.66
N PRO A 213 -0.89 -0.22 -2.57
CA PRO A 213 -0.49 -0.96 -3.75
C PRO A 213 -1.71 -1.60 -4.43
N ALA A 214 -1.63 -1.76 -5.74
CA ALA A 214 -2.71 -2.35 -6.53
C ALA A 214 -2.68 -3.88 -6.44
N ARG A 215 -3.84 -4.51 -6.19
CA ARG A 215 -3.97 -5.97 -6.25
C ARG A 215 -3.96 -6.44 -7.70
N LEU A 216 -3.15 -7.46 -7.98
CA LEU A 216 -3.12 -8.13 -9.27
C LEU A 216 -4.00 -9.39 -9.20
N THR A 217 -4.94 -9.50 -10.13
CA THR A 217 -5.83 -10.67 -10.27
C THR A 217 -5.75 -11.26 -11.67
N TYR A 218 -6.30 -12.45 -11.82
CA TYR A 218 -6.49 -13.11 -13.10
C TYR A 218 -7.88 -13.74 -13.17
N GLY A 219 -8.44 -13.88 -14.38
CA GLY A 219 -9.75 -14.51 -14.59
C GLY A 219 -10.76 -13.57 -15.25
N THR A 220 -11.95 -14.07 -15.56
CA THR A 220 -12.97 -13.25 -16.24
C THR A 220 -13.37 -12.04 -15.37
N PRO A 221 -13.83 -10.92 -15.97
CA PRO A 221 -14.21 -9.73 -15.20
C PRO A 221 -15.27 -9.99 -14.11
N GLY A 222 -16.16 -10.96 -14.32
CA GLY A 222 -17.17 -11.35 -13.33
C GLY A 222 -16.68 -12.32 -12.25
N SER A 223 -15.48 -12.88 -12.38
CA SER A 223 -14.91 -13.82 -11.42
C SER A 223 -13.37 -13.75 -11.38
N PRO A 224 -12.80 -12.57 -11.04
CA PRO A 224 -11.37 -12.44 -10.84
C PRO A 224 -10.94 -13.22 -9.60
N HIS A 225 -9.77 -13.83 -9.66
CA HIS A 225 -9.17 -14.58 -8.55
C HIS A 225 -7.68 -14.26 -8.42
N ASP A 226 -7.09 -14.65 -7.29
CA ASP A 226 -5.68 -14.41 -7.01
C ASP A 226 -4.75 -15.18 -7.96
N VAL A 227 -3.58 -14.60 -8.24
CA VAL A 227 -2.58 -15.12 -9.18
C VAL A 227 -1.74 -16.23 -8.53
N THR A 228 -2.37 -17.35 -8.21
CA THR A 228 -1.71 -18.51 -7.55
C THR A 228 -1.36 -19.62 -8.53
N GLY A 229 -2.05 -19.71 -9.67
CA GLY A 229 -1.86 -20.72 -10.70
C GLY A 229 -0.90 -20.32 -11.83
N ARG A 230 -0.37 -21.33 -12.53
CA ARG A 230 0.53 -21.14 -13.69
C ARG A 230 -0.08 -20.25 -14.78
N ALA A 231 -1.34 -20.47 -15.14
CA ALA A 231 -2.02 -19.70 -16.19
C ALA A 231 -2.08 -18.19 -15.88
N GLY A 232 -2.34 -17.82 -14.62
CA GLY A 232 -2.33 -16.42 -14.20
C GLY A 232 -0.93 -15.81 -14.26
N ARG A 233 0.09 -16.55 -13.78
CA ARG A 233 1.49 -16.11 -13.86
C ARG A 233 1.95 -15.89 -15.30
N GLU A 234 1.67 -16.82 -16.21
CA GLU A 234 2.00 -16.68 -17.62
C GLU A 234 1.24 -15.54 -18.31
N SER A 235 0.00 -15.27 -17.89
CA SER A 235 -0.75 -14.11 -18.38
C SER A 235 -0.05 -12.82 -17.99
N TRP A 236 0.31 -12.67 -16.71
CA TRP A 236 1.04 -11.51 -16.20
C TRP A 236 2.42 -11.36 -16.81
N ALA A 237 3.15 -12.44 -17.07
CA ALA A 237 4.46 -12.37 -17.72
C ALA A 237 4.41 -11.70 -19.10
N ARG A 238 3.28 -11.79 -19.81
CA ARG A 238 3.07 -11.17 -21.12
C ARG A 238 2.59 -9.73 -21.04
N THR A 239 1.93 -9.32 -19.96
CA THR A 239 1.22 -8.03 -19.86
C THR A 239 1.78 -7.10 -18.79
N ALA A 240 2.65 -7.57 -17.89
CA ALA A 240 3.17 -6.80 -16.75
C ALA A 240 3.78 -5.45 -17.16
N CYS A 241 4.41 -5.36 -18.33
CA CYS A 241 4.98 -4.11 -18.82
C CYS A 241 3.96 -3.00 -19.05
N LEU A 242 2.70 -3.35 -19.32
CA LEU A 242 1.59 -2.40 -19.49
C LEU A 242 1.17 -1.76 -18.17
N LEU A 243 1.56 -2.31 -17.01
CA LEU A 243 1.26 -1.73 -15.70
C LEU A 243 1.82 -0.29 -15.56
N ARG A 244 2.83 0.07 -16.36
CA ARG A 244 3.36 1.44 -16.42
C ARG A 244 2.32 2.46 -16.87
N GLU A 245 1.40 2.07 -17.75
CA GLU A 245 0.39 2.95 -18.34
C GLU A 245 -0.68 3.39 -17.32
N VAL A 246 -0.89 2.57 -16.29
CA VAL A 246 -1.91 2.80 -15.26
C VAL A 246 -1.34 3.34 -13.94
N ARG A 247 -0.07 3.76 -13.93
CA ARG A 247 0.59 4.33 -12.75
C ARG A 247 0.03 5.68 -12.35
N SER A 248 -0.06 5.92 -11.06
CA SER A 248 -0.51 7.21 -10.48
C SER A 248 -1.92 7.64 -10.91
N HIS A 249 -2.78 6.66 -11.25
CA HIS A 249 -4.18 6.86 -11.62
C HIS A 249 -5.16 6.41 -10.51
N GLY A 250 -4.68 6.13 -9.30
CA GLY A 250 -5.52 5.62 -8.20
C GLY A 250 -6.11 4.23 -8.43
N VAL A 251 -5.39 3.39 -9.17
CA VAL A 251 -5.80 2.01 -9.47
C VAL A 251 -5.64 1.12 -8.24
N ARG A 252 -6.75 0.51 -7.80
CA ARG A 252 -6.79 -0.40 -6.64
C ARG A 252 -6.57 -1.86 -7.00
N SER A 253 -7.00 -2.25 -8.20
CA SER A 253 -6.75 -3.58 -8.72
C SER A 253 -6.58 -3.53 -10.24
N VAL A 254 -5.78 -4.47 -10.75
CA VAL A 254 -5.64 -4.73 -12.18
C VAL A 254 -5.91 -6.20 -12.40
N ASN A 255 -6.86 -6.50 -13.29
CA ASN A 255 -7.22 -7.86 -13.64
C ASN A 255 -6.70 -8.21 -15.03
N SER A 256 -5.86 -9.24 -15.12
CA SER A 256 -5.44 -9.80 -16.40
C SER A 256 -6.42 -10.89 -16.84
N TRP A 257 -6.92 -10.82 -18.07
CA TRP A 257 -7.89 -11.79 -18.57
C TRP A 257 -7.82 -11.92 -20.09
N ALA A 258 -8.24 -13.06 -20.61
CA ALA A 258 -8.34 -13.26 -22.05
C ALA A 258 -9.76 -12.87 -22.51
N TYR A 259 -9.84 -11.80 -23.29
CA TYR A 259 -11.06 -11.32 -23.92
C TYR A 259 -11.50 -12.22 -25.07
N ALA A 260 -10.55 -12.69 -25.89
CA ALA A 260 -10.86 -13.51 -27.05
C ALA A 260 -9.84 -14.63 -27.28
N ARG A 261 -10.31 -15.68 -27.97
CA ARG A 261 -9.47 -16.78 -28.46
C ARG A 261 -9.76 -16.99 -29.93
N GLN A 262 -8.72 -17.07 -30.74
CA GLN A 262 -8.85 -17.22 -32.19
C GLN A 262 -7.94 -18.35 -32.68
N PRO A 263 -8.49 -19.37 -33.36
CA PRO A 263 -7.67 -20.35 -34.07
C PRO A 263 -6.82 -19.63 -35.13
N LEU A 264 -5.53 -19.94 -35.17
CA LEU A 264 -4.61 -19.39 -36.15
C LEU A 264 -4.68 -20.23 -37.45
N PRO A 265 -4.50 -19.60 -38.62
CA PRO A 265 -4.39 -20.31 -39.90
C PRO A 265 -3.30 -21.40 -39.88
N GLU A 266 -3.38 -22.33 -40.83
CA GLU A 266 -2.31 -23.32 -41.08
C GLU A 266 -1.94 -24.18 -39.87
N ALA A 267 -2.91 -24.46 -38.99
CA ALA A 267 -2.70 -25.19 -37.73
C ALA A 267 -1.68 -24.53 -36.77
N GLY A 268 -1.51 -23.20 -36.85
CA GLY A 268 -0.60 -22.42 -36.01
C GLY A 268 -0.98 -22.31 -34.53
N GLY A 269 -1.99 -23.05 -34.06
CA GLY A 269 -2.48 -23.05 -32.68
C GLY A 269 -3.61 -22.03 -32.43
N THR A 270 -3.70 -21.51 -31.21
CA THR A 270 -4.76 -20.58 -30.79
C THR A 270 -4.13 -19.32 -30.20
N ALA A 271 -4.40 -18.18 -30.82
CA ALA A 271 -4.08 -16.88 -30.25
C ALA A 271 -5.03 -16.55 -29.08
N ARG A 272 -4.50 -15.86 -28.08
CA ARG A 272 -5.24 -15.35 -26.93
C ARG A 272 -5.04 -13.83 -26.86
N TRP A 273 -6.13 -13.10 -26.87
CA TRP A 273 -6.20 -11.66 -26.71
C TRP A 273 -6.69 -11.31 -25.32
#